data_AF-A0A7W0NMR7-F1
#
_entry.id   AF-A0A7W0NMR7-F1
#
_cell.length_a   1.000
_cell.length_b   1.000
_cell.length_c   1.000
_cell.angle_alpha   90.00
_cell.angle_beta   90.00
_cell.angle_gamma   90.00
#
_symmetry.space_group_name_H-M   'P 1'
#
loop_
_entity.id
_entity.type
_entity.pdbx_description
1 polymer ?
#
loop_
_entity_poly.entity_id
_entity_poly.type
_entity_poly.pdbx_seq_one_letter_code
_entity_poly.pdbx_strand_id
1 'polypeptide(L)'
;MTDEPMDRTPPPSEGPGSESSSARVGAVASGATSQSRPTEAGTATATGDATPTRPPTTSGDGGASRPGAFSSFVSSRRSNKSAGQLMKEVSEDFSILFRKEIELAKLELTESISAKAKGAAIIAVAGIFGFFALIFLLLGLRDGLDTFLWRWIADLITAIILLVLGGIGALVARRLLGTPIKADMTKRTIREDVEWAKTLGKR
;
A
#
# COMPACT_ATOMS: atom_id res chain seq x y z
N MET A 1 13.89 -91.77 -10.31
CA MET A 1 12.60 -91.46 -9.68
C MET A 1 12.85 -90.23 -8.83
N THR A 2 12.77 -89.05 -9.45
CA THR A 2 13.20 -87.76 -8.90
C THR A 2 11.97 -86.88 -8.91
N ASP A 3 11.44 -86.57 -7.73
CA ASP A 3 10.33 -85.63 -7.55
C ASP A 3 10.92 -84.24 -7.25
N GLU A 4 10.83 -83.36 -8.24
CA GLU A 4 11.13 -81.93 -8.14
C GLU A 4 9.82 -81.16 -7.86
N PRO A 5 9.78 -80.20 -6.91
CA PRO A 5 8.56 -79.48 -6.57
C PRO A 5 8.18 -78.41 -7.60
N MET A 6 6.92 -78.45 -7.99
CA MET A 6 6.22 -77.57 -8.94
C MET A 6 6.42 -76.07 -8.71
N ASP A 7 7.01 -75.43 -9.72
CA ASP A 7 6.87 -74.01 -10.03
C ASP A 7 5.40 -73.67 -10.34
N ARG A 8 4.84 -72.66 -9.65
CA ARG A 8 3.50 -72.12 -9.92
C ARG A 8 3.58 -70.60 -10.08
N THR A 9 4.04 -70.16 -11.25
CA THR A 9 3.70 -68.83 -11.77
C THR A 9 2.23 -68.80 -12.21
N PRO A 10 1.40 -67.86 -11.71
CA PRO A 10 0.06 -67.65 -12.26
C PRO A 10 0.12 -66.91 -13.61
N PRO A 11 -0.77 -67.21 -14.57
CA PRO A 11 -0.88 -66.44 -15.80
C PRO A 11 -1.59 -65.10 -15.56
N PRO A 12 -1.13 -63.98 -16.15
CA PRO A 12 -1.95 -62.78 -16.28
C PRO A 12 -2.99 -63.01 -17.39
N SER A 13 -4.28 -62.85 -17.08
CA SER A 13 -5.31 -62.77 -18.11
C SER A 13 -6.15 -61.52 -17.94
N GLU A 14 -6.36 -60.90 -19.09
CA GLU A 14 -6.79 -59.54 -19.34
C GLU A 14 -8.30 -59.37 -19.15
N GLY A 15 -8.72 -58.16 -18.74
CA GLY A 15 -10.10 -57.72 -18.83
C GLY A 15 -10.18 -56.41 -19.60
N PRO A 16 -10.76 -56.37 -20.81
CA PRO A 16 -11.06 -55.12 -21.50
C PRO A 16 -12.44 -54.63 -21.05
N GLY A 17 -12.47 -53.80 -20.01
CA GLY A 17 -13.65 -53.05 -19.58
C GLY A 17 -13.63 -51.64 -20.13
N SER A 18 -14.02 -51.49 -21.40
CA SER A 18 -14.33 -50.19 -22.00
C SER A 18 -15.68 -49.69 -21.47
N GLU A 19 -15.67 -48.80 -20.48
CA GLU A 19 -16.84 -47.98 -20.15
C GLU A 19 -16.64 -46.54 -20.61
N SER A 20 -17.39 -46.23 -21.67
CA SER A 20 -17.86 -44.93 -22.16
C SER A 20 -17.72 -43.77 -21.17
N SER A 21 -16.98 -42.72 -21.51
CA SER A 21 -17.47 -41.60 -22.34
C SER A 21 -18.81 -41.03 -21.86
N SER A 22 -18.75 -40.11 -20.89
CA SER A 22 -19.63 -38.93 -20.89
C SER A 22 -19.14 -37.86 -19.91
N ALA A 23 -19.26 -36.60 -20.32
CA ALA A 23 -19.21 -35.38 -19.52
C ALA A 23 -17.83 -34.82 -19.10
N ARG A 24 -17.09 -34.28 -20.08
CA ARG A 24 -16.37 -33.01 -19.89
C ARG A 24 -16.62 -32.05 -21.06
N VAL A 25 -17.65 -31.23 -20.91
CA VAL A 25 -17.79 -29.90 -21.51
C VAL A 25 -17.61 -28.96 -20.32
N GLY A 26 -16.71 -27.99 -20.26
CA GLY A 26 -16.14 -27.13 -21.28
C GLY A 26 -16.34 -25.69 -20.79
N ALA A 27 -15.24 -24.92 -20.70
CA ALA A 27 -15.16 -23.47 -20.45
C ALA A 27 -15.57 -22.99 -19.03
N VAL A 28 -14.74 -22.34 -18.20
CA VAL A 28 -13.76 -21.24 -18.36
C VAL A 28 -14.33 -19.95 -18.96
N ALA A 29 -14.39 -18.94 -18.08
CA ALA A 29 -14.32 -17.51 -18.33
C ALA A 29 -15.41 -16.82 -19.16
N SER A 30 -16.14 -15.89 -18.53
CA SER A 30 -15.95 -14.44 -18.75
C SER A 30 -17.20 -13.67 -18.31
N GLY A 31 -17.12 -13.07 -17.12
CA GLY A 31 -18.10 -12.12 -16.62
C GLY A 31 -17.40 -10.79 -16.30
N ALA A 32 -16.91 -10.11 -17.32
CA ALA A 32 -16.40 -8.76 -17.24
C ALA A 32 -17.10 -7.91 -18.30
N THR A 33 -18.17 -7.23 -17.90
CA THR A 33 -18.74 -6.12 -18.65
C THR A 33 -18.71 -4.90 -17.76
N SER A 34 -17.50 -4.38 -17.53
CA SER A 34 -17.31 -3.00 -17.10
C SER A 34 -17.25 -2.12 -18.35
N GLN A 35 -18.35 -1.42 -18.51
CA GLN A 35 -18.62 -0.30 -19.39
C GLN A 35 -17.40 0.64 -19.48
N SER A 36 -16.85 0.80 -20.68
CA SER A 36 -15.79 1.78 -20.98
C SER A 36 -16.18 2.60 -22.22
N ARG A 37 -16.47 3.89 -21.98
CA ARG A 37 -16.26 5.03 -22.90
C ARG A 37 -16.53 6.34 -22.13
N PRO A 38 -15.92 7.49 -22.47
CA PRO A 38 -15.01 7.75 -23.60
C PRO A 38 -13.66 8.40 -23.21
N THR A 39 -12.68 8.25 -24.09
CA THR A 39 -11.48 9.09 -24.14
C THR A 39 -11.43 9.73 -25.53
N GLU A 40 -11.94 10.95 -25.63
CA GLU A 40 -11.56 11.94 -26.64
C GLU A 40 -11.03 13.13 -25.81
N ALA A 41 -9.72 13.35 -25.77
CA ALA A 41 -8.98 14.12 -26.78
C ALA A 41 -9.60 15.52 -26.96
N GLY A 42 -9.40 16.37 -25.95
CA GLY A 42 -9.68 17.80 -26.00
C GLY A 42 -8.46 18.58 -25.52
N THR A 43 -7.57 18.91 -26.45
CA THR A 43 -6.52 19.91 -26.29
C THR A 43 -7.18 21.28 -26.10
N ALA A 44 -7.11 21.85 -24.90
CA ALA A 44 -7.49 23.25 -24.69
C ALA A 44 -6.59 23.87 -23.62
N THR A 45 -5.52 24.48 -24.10
CA THR A 45 -4.82 25.59 -23.46
C THR A 45 -5.85 26.66 -23.10
N ALA A 46 -6.02 26.95 -21.80
CA ALA A 46 -6.72 28.14 -21.34
C ALA A 46 -6.10 28.60 -20.02
N THR A 47 -5.17 29.54 -20.16
CA THR A 47 -4.79 30.55 -19.15
C THR A 47 -6.05 31.08 -18.46
N GLY A 48 -6.23 30.71 -17.19
CA GLY A 48 -7.31 31.19 -16.34
C GLY A 48 -6.71 31.99 -15.18
N ASP A 49 -6.43 33.26 -15.45
CA ASP A 49 -6.06 34.29 -14.49
C ASP A 49 -7.24 34.51 -13.53
N ALA A 50 -7.10 34.07 -12.28
CA ALA A 50 -8.12 34.29 -11.24
C ALA A 50 -7.97 35.72 -10.70
N THR A 51 -8.48 36.68 -11.48
CA THR A 51 -8.74 38.05 -11.04
C THR A 51 -9.81 38.05 -9.93
N PRO A 52 -9.59 38.69 -8.76
CA PRO A 52 -10.63 38.83 -7.76
C PRO A 52 -11.70 39.83 -8.23
N THR A 53 -12.93 39.34 -8.42
CA THR A 53 -14.10 40.13 -8.80
C THR A 53 -14.43 41.20 -7.76
N ARG A 54 -14.35 42.47 -8.17
CA ARG A 54 -14.76 43.65 -7.40
C ARG A 54 -16.30 43.79 -7.43
N PRO A 55 -16.98 44.15 -6.32
CA PRO A 55 -18.43 44.35 -6.32
C PRO A 55 -18.85 45.65 -7.01
N PRO A 56 -20.11 45.75 -7.52
CA PRO A 56 -20.59 46.88 -8.30
C PRO A 56 -20.79 48.14 -7.44
N THR A 57 -20.33 49.27 -7.98
CA THR A 57 -20.67 50.61 -7.50
C THR A 57 -21.96 51.07 -8.18
N THR A 58 -23.04 51.19 -7.41
CA THR A 58 -24.24 51.93 -7.83
C THR A 58 -24.17 53.35 -7.28
N SER A 59 -24.10 54.30 -8.20
CA SER A 59 -24.23 55.74 -8.01
C SER A 59 -25.70 56.19 -8.17
N GLY A 60 -26.09 57.22 -7.40
CA GLY A 60 -27.36 57.97 -7.49
C GLY A 60 -28.33 57.62 -6.36
N ASP A 61 -29.01 58.54 -5.68
CA ASP A 61 -29.09 60.00 -5.66
C ASP A 61 -29.78 60.40 -4.32
N GLY A 62 -29.65 61.65 -3.91
CA GLY A 62 -29.87 62.15 -2.54
C GLY A 62 -31.30 62.17 -1.99
N GLY A 63 -31.37 62.37 -0.66
CA GLY A 63 -32.62 62.66 0.04
C GLY A 63 -32.59 62.44 1.55
N ALA A 64 -32.40 63.54 2.28
CA ALA A 64 -32.88 63.80 3.65
C ALA A 64 -32.31 63.02 4.85
N SER A 65 -31.52 63.76 5.62
CA SER A 65 -31.19 63.64 7.04
C SER A 65 -32.26 63.00 7.95
N ARG A 66 -31.92 61.85 8.57
CA ARG A 66 -32.41 61.44 9.92
C ARG A 66 -31.29 60.72 10.67
N PRO A 67 -30.63 61.33 11.67
CA PRO A 67 -29.71 60.63 12.55
C PRO A 67 -30.45 60.04 13.75
N GLY A 68 -30.20 58.76 14.02
CA GLY A 68 -30.38 58.19 15.36
C GLY A 68 -31.68 57.44 15.63
N ALA A 69 -31.68 56.12 15.45
CA ALA A 69 -32.46 55.19 16.29
C ALA A 69 -32.11 53.71 16.04
N PHE A 70 -31.63 53.34 14.85
CA PHE A 70 -31.39 51.91 14.53
C PHE A 70 -29.94 51.45 14.76
N SER A 71 -28.97 52.38 14.89
CA SER A 71 -27.56 52.03 15.13
C SER A 71 -27.22 51.77 16.61
N SER A 72 -28.03 52.31 17.54
CA SER A 72 -27.77 52.20 18.98
C SER A 72 -28.03 50.82 19.58
N PHE A 73 -28.90 50.01 18.96
CA PHE A 73 -29.14 48.64 19.42
C PHE A 73 -28.04 47.64 19.01
N VAL A 74 -27.29 47.93 17.95
CA VAL A 74 -26.15 47.11 17.52
C VAL A 74 -24.82 47.57 18.15
N SER A 75 -24.70 48.85 18.50
CA SER A 75 -23.48 49.40 19.12
C SER A 75 -23.35 49.13 20.62
N SER A 76 -24.45 49.04 21.37
CA SER A 76 -24.40 48.79 22.83
C SER A 76 -24.05 47.35 23.22
N ARG A 77 -23.92 46.43 22.25
CA ARG A 77 -23.45 45.05 22.49
C ARG A 77 -21.98 44.84 22.12
N ARG A 78 -21.31 45.86 21.57
CA ARG A 78 -19.93 45.76 21.04
C ARG A 78 -18.88 46.54 21.85
N SER A 79 -19.30 47.41 22.76
CA SER A 79 -18.42 48.38 23.45
C SER A 79 -17.78 47.88 24.77
N ASN A 80 -18.00 46.63 25.21
CA ASN A 80 -17.34 46.14 26.43
C ASN A 80 -17.11 44.62 26.43
N LYS A 81 -16.69 44.05 25.28
CA LYS A 81 -16.03 42.75 25.32
C LYS A 81 -14.68 42.97 26.00
N SER A 82 -14.65 42.63 27.29
CA SER A 82 -13.44 42.60 28.12
C SER A 82 -12.29 41.88 27.40
N ALA A 83 -11.04 42.28 27.65
CA ALA A 83 -9.85 41.59 27.16
C ALA A 83 -9.87 40.08 27.47
N GLY A 84 -10.53 39.67 28.56
CA GLY A 84 -10.75 38.26 28.89
C GLY A 84 -11.72 37.53 27.95
N GLN A 85 -12.70 38.24 27.37
CA GLN A 85 -13.66 37.67 26.42
C GLN A 85 -13.00 37.44 25.05
N LEU A 86 -12.13 38.35 24.61
CA LEU A 86 -11.35 38.22 23.36
C LEU A 86 -10.32 37.09 23.45
N MET A 87 -9.63 36.97 24.58
CA MET A 87 -8.69 35.88 24.80
C MET A 87 -9.38 34.51 24.84
N LYS A 88 -10.61 34.46 25.38
CA LYS A 88 -11.44 33.26 25.38
C LYS A 88 -11.83 32.83 23.97
N GLU A 89 -12.30 33.77 23.13
CA GLU A 89 -12.71 33.52 21.74
C GLU A 89 -11.50 33.05 20.89
N VAL A 90 -10.33 33.66 21.07
CA VAL A 90 -9.08 33.25 20.41
C VAL A 90 -8.62 31.84 20.84
N SER A 91 -8.68 31.53 22.14
CA SER A 91 -8.32 30.19 22.66
C SER A 91 -9.26 29.09 22.16
N GLU A 92 -10.55 29.44 22.00
CA GLU A 92 -11.57 28.54 21.47
C GLU A 92 -11.36 28.30 19.96
N ASP A 93 -11.01 29.32 19.18
CA ASP A 93 -10.66 29.19 17.76
C ASP A 93 -9.37 28.38 17.54
N PHE A 94 -8.33 28.60 18.36
CA PHE A 94 -7.11 27.78 18.34
C PHE A 94 -7.40 26.31 18.66
N SER A 95 -8.32 26.04 19.61
CA SER A 95 -8.73 24.68 19.96
C SER A 95 -9.45 23.99 18.79
N ILE A 96 -10.25 24.75 18.02
CA ILE A 96 -10.94 24.25 16.82
C ILE A 96 -9.95 23.95 15.69
N LEU A 97 -8.98 24.83 15.42
CA LEU A 97 -7.93 24.61 14.42
C LEU A 97 -7.06 23.40 14.77
N PHE A 98 -6.63 23.28 16.03
CA PHE A 98 -5.79 22.16 16.47
C PHE A 98 -6.50 20.81 16.35
N ARG A 99 -7.78 20.76 16.70
CA ARG A 99 -8.63 19.57 16.50
C ARG A 99 -8.73 19.19 15.03
N LYS A 100 -8.92 20.18 14.14
CA LYS A 100 -9.00 19.97 12.68
C LYS A 100 -7.67 19.49 12.09
N GLU A 101 -6.55 20.07 12.51
CA GLU A 101 -5.21 19.65 12.06
C GLU A 101 -4.92 18.21 12.49
N ILE A 102 -5.30 17.82 13.71
CA ILE A 102 -5.20 16.43 14.19
C ILE A 102 -6.12 15.50 13.42
N GLU A 103 -7.36 15.91 13.13
CA GLU A 103 -8.30 15.10 12.36
C GLU A 103 -7.81 14.87 10.93
N LEU A 104 -7.27 15.90 10.28
CA LEU A 104 -6.66 15.79 8.94
C LEU A 104 -5.39 14.96 8.98
N ALA A 105 -4.50 15.21 9.94
CA ALA A 105 -3.26 14.45 10.10
C ALA A 105 -3.55 12.97 10.39
N LYS A 106 -4.58 12.67 11.18
CA LYS A 106 -5.01 11.29 11.43
C LYS A 106 -5.57 10.64 10.16
N LEU A 107 -6.32 11.38 9.34
CA LEU A 107 -6.82 10.90 8.05
C LEU A 107 -5.66 10.57 7.11
N GLU A 108 -4.76 11.52 6.88
CA GLU A 108 -3.61 11.36 5.99
C GLU A 108 -2.65 10.26 6.49
N LEU A 109 -2.45 10.17 7.81
CA LEU A 109 -1.67 9.09 8.40
C LEU A 109 -2.35 7.73 8.21
N THR A 110 -3.66 7.63 8.39
CA THR A 110 -4.40 6.37 8.19
C THR A 110 -4.39 5.96 6.73
N GLU A 111 -4.54 6.90 5.81
CA GLU A 111 -4.50 6.67 4.37
C GLU A 111 -3.11 6.23 3.92
N SER A 112 -2.06 6.92 4.37
CA SER A 112 -0.67 6.55 4.06
C SER A 112 -0.26 5.20 4.66
N ILE A 113 -0.72 4.86 5.88
CA ILE A 113 -0.53 3.53 6.48
C ILE A 113 -1.31 2.47 5.69
N SER A 114 -2.57 2.74 5.36
CA SER A 114 -3.43 1.79 4.64
C SER A 114 -2.86 1.47 3.25
N ALA A 115 -2.42 2.49 2.51
CA ALA A 115 -1.80 2.30 1.19
C ALA A 115 -0.51 1.48 1.28
N LYS A 116 0.36 1.79 2.25
CA LYS A 116 1.60 1.02 2.50
C LYS A 116 1.30 -0.42 2.94
N ALA A 117 0.30 -0.62 3.79
CA ALA A 117 -0.11 -1.95 4.26
C ALA A 117 -0.66 -2.82 3.13
N LYS A 118 -1.49 -2.25 2.26
CA LYS A 118 -1.99 -2.94 1.05
C LYS A 118 -0.84 -3.33 0.12
N GLY A 119 0.09 -2.40 -0.13
CA GLY A 119 1.30 -2.68 -0.93
C GLY A 119 2.15 -3.81 -0.32
N ALA A 120 2.39 -3.74 0.99
CA ALA A 120 3.14 -4.78 1.71
C ALA A 120 2.45 -6.15 1.66
N ALA A 121 1.11 -6.19 1.77
CA ALA A 121 0.35 -7.43 1.67
C ALA A 121 0.48 -8.08 0.29
N ILE A 122 0.37 -7.30 -0.79
CA ILE A 122 0.54 -7.81 -2.16
C ILE A 122 1.97 -8.33 -2.36
N ILE A 123 2.98 -7.59 -1.88
CA ILE A 123 4.39 -8.01 -1.97
C ILE A 123 4.62 -9.31 -1.17
N ALA A 124 4.01 -9.46 0.01
CA ALA A 124 4.13 -10.68 0.80
C ALA A 124 3.54 -11.90 0.06
N VAL A 125 2.34 -11.75 -0.50
CA VAL A 125 1.68 -12.80 -1.29
C VAL A 125 2.49 -13.12 -2.55
N ALA A 126 2.91 -12.11 -3.30
CA ALA A 126 3.76 -12.27 -4.47
C ALA A 126 5.10 -12.94 -4.12
N GLY A 127 5.68 -12.64 -2.95
CA GLY A 127 6.88 -13.28 -2.43
C GLY A 127 6.68 -14.77 -2.17
N ILE A 128 5.54 -15.16 -1.58
CA ILE A 128 5.20 -16.58 -1.35
C ILE A 128 5.03 -17.31 -2.69
N PHE A 129 4.27 -16.76 -3.62
CA PHE A 129 4.09 -17.37 -4.94
C PHE A 129 5.40 -17.41 -5.73
N GLY A 130 6.21 -16.36 -5.68
CA GLY A 130 7.54 -16.32 -6.29
C GLY A 130 8.47 -17.38 -5.69
N PHE A 131 8.41 -17.60 -4.38
CA PHE A 131 9.17 -18.65 -3.70
C PHE A 131 8.75 -20.05 -4.17
N PHE A 132 7.44 -20.34 -4.24
CA PHE A 132 6.97 -21.61 -4.80
C PHE A 132 7.35 -21.77 -6.27
N ALA A 133 7.19 -20.73 -7.09
CA ALA A 133 7.58 -20.76 -8.50
C ALA A 133 9.07 -21.08 -8.66
N LEU A 134 9.94 -20.52 -7.79
CA LEU A 134 11.36 -20.84 -7.78
C LEU A 134 11.61 -22.31 -7.44
N ILE A 135 10.92 -22.88 -6.45
CA ILE A 135 11.03 -24.31 -6.10
C ILE A 135 10.67 -25.19 -7.30
N PHE A 136 9.51 -24.94 -7.93
CA PHE A 136 9.07 -25.71 -9.09
C PHE A 136 10.01 -25.56 -10.29
N LEU A 137 10.57 -24.36 -10.50
CA LEU A 137 11.57 -24.12 -11.54
C LEU A 137 12.84 -24.95 -11.29
N LEU A 138 13.30 -25.03 -10.04
CA LEU A 138 14.46 -25.82 -9.66
C LEU A 138 14.21 -27.32 -9.81
N LEU A 139 13.03 -27.81 -9.42
CA LEU A 139 12.64 -29.21 -9.62
C LEU A 139 12.56 -29.55 -11.11
N GLY A 140 11.91 -28.70 -11.91
CA GLY A 140 11.85 -28.88 -13.36
C GLY A 140 13.21 -28.82 -14.03
N LEU A 141 14.12 -27.95 -13.55
CA LEU A 141 15.49 -27.89 -14.02
C LEU A 141 16.26 -29.17 -13.67
N ARG A 142 16.14 -29.64 -12.43
CA ARG A 142 16.75 -30.88 -11.94
C ARG A 142 16.30 -32.09 -12.76
N ASP A 143 14.99 -32.27 -12.89
CA ASP A 143 14.39 -33.39 -13.61
C ASP A 143 14.62 -33.29 -15.13
N GLY A 144 14.66 -32.07 -15.67
CA GLY A 144 15.05 -31.82 -17.07
C GLY A 144 16.50 -32.19 -17.33
N LEU A 145 17.44 -31.81 -16.46
CA LEU A 145 18.85 -32.20 -16.57
C LEU A 145 19.06 -33.71 -16.38
N ASP A 146 18.25 -34.37 -15.55
CA ASP A 146 18.29 -35.83 -15.33
C ASP A 146 18.02 -36.62 -16.63
N THR A 147 17.35 -36.02 -17.62
CA THR A 147 17.16 -36.68 -18.94
C THR A 147 18.43 -36.74 -19.79
N PHE A 148 19.41 -35.87 -19.53
CA PHE A 148 20.65 -35.78 -20.30
C PHE A 148 21.90 -36.19 -19.51
N LEU A 149 21.87 -36.11 -18.17
CA LEU A 149 22.99 -36.39 -17.28
C LEU A 149 22.59 -37.34 -16.15
N TRP A 150 23.58 -37.88 -15.43
CA TRP A 150 23.30 -38.66 -14.23
C TRP A 150 22.66 -37.79 -13.14
N ARG A 151 21.66 -38.33 -12.45
CA ARG A 151 20.89 -37.64 -11.40
C ARG A 151 21.72 -36.85 -10.40
N TRP A 152 22.84 -37.39 -9.93
CA TRP A 152 23.71 -36.72 -8.96
C TRP A 152 24.40 -35.48 -9.55
N ILE A 153 24.69 -35.46 -10.85
CA ILE A 153 25.28 -34.31 -11.55
C ILE A 153 24.21 -33.23 -11.74
N ALA A 154 22.99 -33.63 -12.14
CA ALA A 154 21.86 -32.72 -12.26
C ALA A 154 21.56 -32.01 -10.92
N ASP A 155 21.61 -32.75 -9.82
CA ASP A 155 21.44 -32.21 -8.47
C ASP A 155 22.54 -31.20 -8.11
N LEU A 156 23.82 -31.52 -8.40
CA LEU A 156 24.93 -30.61 -8.13
C LEU A 156 24.86 -29.31 -8.93
N ILE A 157 24.53 -29.39 -10.23
CA ILE A 157 24.40 -28.20 -11.08
C ILE A 157 23.27 -27.31 -10.57
N THR A 158 22.11 -27.91 -10.24
CA THR A 158 20.97 -27.18 -9.68
C THR A 158 21.33 -26.50 -8.36
N ALA A 159 22.08 -27.20 -7.48
CA ALA A 159 22.56 -26.65 -6.22
C ALA A 159 23.51 -25.46 -6.42
N ILE A 160 24.43 -25.53 -7.38
CA ILE A 160 25.35 -24.42 -7.71
C ILE A 160 24.55 -23.20 -8.19
N ILE A 161 23.57 -23.40 -9.08
CA ILE A 161 22.69 -22.33 -9.57
C ILE A 161 21.97 -21.64 -8.41
N LEU A 162 21.42 -22.42 -7.47
CA LEU A 162 20.76 -21.88 -6.28
C LEU A 162 21.74 -21.10 -5.39
N LEU A 163 22.96 -21.58 -5.22
CA LEU A 163 23.98 -20.89 -4.43
C LEU A 163 24.37 -19.54 -5.07
N VAL A 164 24.49 -19.49 -6.40
CA VAL A 164 24.73 -18.24 -7.14
C VAL A 164 23.56 -17.27 -7.00
N LEU A 165 22.32 -17.71 -7.23
CA LEU A 165 21.12 -16.89 -7.06
C LEU A 165 20.98 -16.36 -5.63
N GLY A 166 21.15 -17.25 -4.64
CA GLY A 166 21.13 -16.90 -3.22
C GLY A 166 22.26 -15.95 -2.83
N GLY A 167 23.46 -16.14 -3.39
CA GLY A 167 24.62 -15.27 -3.19
C GLY A 167 24.41 -13.87 -3.75
N ILE A 168 23.86 -13.75 -4.96
CA ILE A 168 23.47 -12.46 -5.57
C ILE A 168 22.38 -11.81 -4.73
N GLY A 169 21.34 -12.56 -4.35
CA GLY A 169 20.25 -12.06 -3.49
C GLY A 169 20.76 -11.56 -2.14
N ALA A 170 21.66 -12.30 -1.50
CA ALA A 170 22.29 -11.90 -0.24
C ALA A 170 23.17 -10.66 -0.41
N LEU A 171 23.89 -10.53 -1.54
CA LEU A 171 24.70 -9.34 -1.82
C LEU A 171 23.81 -8.11 -2.07
N VAL A 172 22.72 -8.24 -2.83
CA VAL A 172 21.74 -7.16 -3.06
C VAL A 172 21.08 -6.76 -1.75
N ALA A 173 20.61 -7.72 -0.94
CA ALA A 173 20.09 -7.45 0.39
C ALA A 173 21.13 -6.73 1.26
N ARG A 174 22.38 -7.19 1.28
CA ARG A 174 23.46 -6.53 2.02
C ARG A 174 23.73 -5.11 1.53
N ARG A 175 23.57 -4.81 0.24
CA ARG A 175 23.68 -3.45 -0.30
C ARG A 175 22.50 -2.58 0.11
N LEU A 176 21.27 -3.07 0.00
CA LEU A 176 20.06 -2.35 0.40
C LEU A 176 20.00 -2.08 1.90
N LEU A 177 20.32 -3.08 2.72
CA LEU A 177 20.35 -2.97 4.18
C LEU A 177 21.64 -2.34 4.71
N GLY A 178 22.71 -2.34 3.91
CA GLY A 178 24.01 -1.75 4.24
C GLY A 178 24.09 -0.25 3.99
N THR A 179 23.21 0.32 3.17
CA THR A 179 22.84 1.73 3.33
C THR A 179 22.21 1.85 4.71
N PRO A 180 22.80 2.63 5.65
CA PRO A 180 22.18 2.81 6.95
C PRO A 180 20.80 3.44 6.69
N ILE A 181 19.75 2.62 6.75
CA ILE A 181 18.44 3.10 7.20
C ILE A 181 18.81 3.96 8.41
N LYS A 182 18.39 5.23 8.44
CA LYS A 182 18.82 6.28 9.40
C LYS A 182 18.55 5.94 10.89
N ALA A 183 18.53 4.67 11.28
CA ALA A 183 18.59 4.11 12.61
C ALA A 183 19.69 4.74 13.47
N ASP A 184 20.81 5.19 12.90
CA ASP A 184 21.82 5.93 13.67
C ASP A 184 21.33 7.32 14.09
N MET A 185 20.52 8.00 13.26
CA MET A 185 19.87 9.25 13.64
C MET A 185 18.74 9.00 14.63
N THR A 186 17.94 7.95 14.44
CA THR A 186 16.87 7.57 15.38
C THR A 186 17.43 7.24 16.77
N LYS A 187 18.57 6.56 16.85
CA LYS A 187 19.25 6.28 18.13
C LYS A 187 19.84 7.53 18.77
N ARG A 188 20.36 8.49 17.97
CA ARG A 188 20.90 9.76 18.48
C ARG A 188 19.79 10.67 19.00
N THR A 189 18.72 10.88 18.23
CA THR A 189 17.56 11.67 18.66
C THR A 189 16.91 11.09 19.91
N ILE A 190 16.71 9.77 19.97
CA ILE A 190 16.16 9.12 21.18
C ILE A 190 17.11 9.26 22.39
N ARG A 191 18.43 9.24 22.19
CA ARG A 191 19.40 9.45 23.29
C ARG A 191 19.42 10.90 23.77
N GLU A 192 19.40 11.86 22.86
CA GLU A 192 19.35 13.29 23.16
C GLU A 192 18.05 13.63 23.90
N ASP A 193 16.91 13.09 23.48
CA ASP A 193 15.61 13.27 24.15
C ASP A 193 15.60 12.68 25.57
N VAL A 194 16.21 11.50 25.75
CA VAL A 194 16.35 10.86 27.07
C VAL A 194 17.30 11.63 27.98
N GLU A 195 18.42 12.14 27.46
CA GLU A 195 19.36 12.96 28.22
C GLU A 195 18.71 14.28 28.66
N TRP A 196 17.99 14.95 27.75
CA TRP A 196 17.27 16.17 28.05
C TRP A 196 16.21 15.96 29.14
N ALA A 197 15.41 14.88 29.04
CA ALA A 197 14.45 14.49 30.06
C ALA A 197 15.10 14.18 31.43
N LYS A 198 16.28 13.56 31.43
CA LYS A 198 17.03 13.23 32.65
C LYS A 198 17.60 14.48 33.34
N THR A 199 17.94 15.53 32.57
CA THR A 199 18.39 16.81 33.14
C THR A 199 17.26 17.62 33.78
N LEU A 200 16.02 17.49 33.26
CA LEU A 200 14.84 18.14 33.83
C LEU A 200 14.38 17.51 35.14
N GLY A 201 14.43 16.18 35.27
CA GLY A 201 14.04 15.48 36.50
C GLY A 201 15.03 15.63 37.67
N LYS A 202 16.16 16.33 37.46
CA LYS A 202 17.21 16.54 38.47
C LYS A 202 17.22 17.97 39.05
N ARG A 203 16.29 18.84 38.65
CA ARG A 203 16.05 20.16 39.24
C ARG A 203 14.84 20.13 40.15
#